data_AF-A0A822FKB1-F1
#
_entry.id   AF-A0A822FKB1-F1
#
_cell.length_a   1.000
_cell.length_b   1.000
_cell.length_c   1.000
_cell.angle_alpha   90.00
_cell.angle_beta   90.00
_cell.angle_gamma   90.00
#
_symmetry.space_group_name_H-M   'P 1'
#
loop_
_entity.id
_entity.type
_entity.pdbx_description
1 polymer ?
#
loop_
_entity_poly.entity_id
_entity_poly.type
_entity_poly.pdbx_seq_one_letter_code
_entity_poly.pdbx_strand_id
1 'polypeptide(L)'
;RQMDIHITGPGTGQMYQTFLSDGSVMINIGGIRPWAAEKTERAYSSYLEQQMTSGTPYIKGLFYPINERQKGIQKNEVVKLIRQASQLILDGFSLPVNPRDNLAPDGQLFAEMCEKDKEFCSMVTNRISSKYYPCLDIWVEDFVHEHHQWQLGGL
;
A
#
# COMPACT_ATOMS: atom_id res chain seq x y z
N ARG A 1 -27.83 -5.45 -2.41
CA ARG A 1 -26.42 -5.80 -2.10
C ARG A 1 -25.89 -4.70 -1.20
N GLN A 2 -25.26 -5.05 -0.08
CA GLN A 2 -24.63 -4.09 0.81
C GLN A 2 -23.18 -3.93 0.34
N MET A 3 -22.86 -2.75 -0.21
CA MET A 3 -21.49 -2.39 -0.59
C MET A 3 -20.89 -1.64 0.59
N ASP A 4 -19.77 -2.13 1.09
CA ASP A 4 -19.19 -1.65 2.34
C ASP A 4 -17.93 -0.81 2.07
N ILE A 5 -17.74 0.19 2.91
CA ILE A 5 -16.47 0.93 3.01
C ILE A 5 -15.73 0.35 4.20
N HIS A 6 -14.57 -0.25 3.94
CA HIS A 6 -13.65 -0.70 4.98
C HIS A 6 -12.48 0.26 5.08
N ILE A 7 -12.08 0.63 6.30
CA ILE A 7 -10.96 1.54 6.54
C ILE A 7 -9.93 0.83 7.41
N THR A 8 -8.70 0.66 6.91
CA THR A 8 -7.57 0.10 7.68
C THR A 8 -6.51 1.16 7.97
N GLY A 9 -5.86 1.02 9.12
CA GLY A 9 -4.53 1.56 9.38
C GLY A 9 -3.50 0.43 9.48
N PRO A 10 -2.27 0.63 9.00
CA PRO A 10 -1.23 -0.38 9.04
C PRO A 10 -0.81 -0.72 10.47
N GLY A 11 -0.32 -1.94 10.63
CA GLY A 11 0.06 -2.51 11.93
C GLY A 11 -1.12 -3.13 12.69
N THR A 12 -2.35 -3.02 12.18
CA THR A 12 -3.49 -3.74 12.74
C THR A 12 -3.57 -5.20 12.29
N GLY A 13 -2.87 -5.56 11.19
CA GLY A 13 -2.95 -6.88 10.58
C GLY A 13 -4.35 -7.18 10.01
N GLN A 14 -5.17 -6.15 9.81
CA GLN A 14 -6.55 -6.27 9.35
C GLN A 14 -6.58 -6.39 7.83
N MET A 15 -6.12 -7.54 7.35
CA MET A 15 -6.13 -7.90 5.93
C MET A 15 -7.52 -8.39 5.47
N TYR A 16 -8.58 -7.61 5.76
CA TYR A 16 -9.95 -8.00 5.46
C TYR A 16 -10.35 -7.87 3.99
N GLN A 17 -9.46 -7.36 3.13
CA GLN A 17 -9.71 -7.12 1.70
C GLN A 17 -10.35 -8.34 1.01
N THR A 18 -9.83 -9.53 1.30
CA THR A 18 -10.30 -10.79 0.70
C THR A 18 -11.69 -11.21 1.16
N PHE A 19 -12.22 -10.63 2.24
CA PHE A 19 -13.55 -10.97 2.78
C PHE A 19 -14.61 -9.91 2.47
N LEU A 20 -14.22 -8.79 1.85
CA LEU A 20 -15.17 -7.76 1.43
C LEU A 20 -16.01 -8.26 0.25
N SER A 21 -17.22 -7.70 0.11
CA SER A 21 -18.12 -8.04 -1.00
C SER A 21 -17.68 -7.35 -2.30
N ASP A 22 -18.03 -7.94 -3.45
CA ASP A 22 -17.80 -7.35 -4.77
C ASP A 22 -18.36 -5.91 -4.85
N GLY A 23 -17.55 -5.00 -5.37
CA GLY A 23 -17.88 -3.57 -5.45
C GLY A 23 -17.60 -2.78 -4.17
N SER A 24 -17.06 -3.41 -3.12
CA SER A 24 -16.63 -2.71 -1.91
C SER A 24 -15.41 -1.82 -2.17
N VAL A 25 -15.22 -0.83 -1.29
CA VAL A 25 -14.07 0.08 -1.34
C VAL A 25 -13.26 -0.05 -0.07
N MET A 26 -11.95 -0.24 -0.24
CA MET A 26 -10.95 -0.29 0.81
C MET A 26 -10.25 1.07 0.90
N ILE A 27 -10.25 1.69 2.07
CA ILE A 27 -9.47 2.89 2.36
C ILE A 27 -8.31 2.50 3.28
N ASN A 28 -7.07 2.71 2.83
CA ASN A 28 -5.88 2.51 3.65
C ASN A 28 -5.32 3.87 4.09
N ILE A 29 -5.39 4.15 5.39
CA ILE A 29 -4.92 5.42 5.96
C ILE A 29 -3.40 5.47 6.20
N GLY A 30 -2.69 4.35 6.00
CA GLY A 30 -1.26 4.31 6.13
C GLY A 30 -0.72 4.59 7.53
N GLY A 31 0.59 4.42 7.67
CA GLY A 31 1.34 4.38 8.90
C GLY A 31 2.62 5.17 8.72
N ILE A 32 3.31 5.41 9.81
CA ILE A 32 4.60 6.08 9.73
C ILE A 32 5.67 5.04 10.04
N ARG A 33 6.61 4.88 9.11
CA ARG A 33 7.81 4.04 9.25
C ARG A 33 9.07 4.90 9.20
N PRO A 34 10.20 4.43 9.78
CA PRO A 34 10.24 3.35 10.75
C PRO A 34 9.47 3.73 12.03
N TRP A 35 8.97 2.70 12.72
CA TRP A 35 8.30 2.90 14.02
C TRP A 35 9.22 3.63 14.99
N ALA A 36 8.65 4.47 15.86
CA ALA A 36 9.36 5.35 16.79
C ALA A 36 10.18 6.49 16.16
N ALA A 37 10.18 6.62 14.83
CA ALA A 37 10.87 7.71 14.12
C ALA A 37 9.90 8.79 13.60
N GLU A 38 8.65 8.82 14.06
CA GLU A 38 7.52 9.58 13.49
C GLU A 38 7.66 11.11 13.54
N LYS A 39 8.80 11.62 14.01
CA LYS A 39 9.14 13.04 14.09
C LYS A 39 10.53 13.35 13.54
N THR A 40 11.09 12.45 12.75
CA THR A 40 12.42 12.58 12.16
C THR A 40 12.33 12.69 10.65
N GLU A 41 13.38 13.21 10.02
CA GLU A 41 13.51 13.27 8.55
C GLU A 41 13.57 11.88 7.89
N ARG A 42 13.75 10.83 8.69
CA ARG A 42 13.74 9.43 8.23
C ARG A 42 12.34 8.82 8.20
N ALA A 43 11.34 9.51 8.74
CA ALA A 43 9.97 9.04 8.70
C ALA A 43 9.46 9.05 7.26
N TYR A 44 8.67 8.05 6.88
CA TYR A 44 7.91 8.00 5.63
C TYR A 44 6.58 7.31 5.87
N SER A 45 5.66 7.56 4.97
CA SER A 45 4.34 6.96 4.99
C SER A 45 4.42 5.57 4.38
N SER A 46 3.79 4.58 5.00
CA SER A 46 3.75 3.22 4.50
C SER A 46 2.33 2.67 4.56
N TYR A 47 1.93 1.93 3.53
CA TYR A 47 0.59 1.35 3.44
C TYR A 47 0.58 -0.13 3.79
N LEU A 48 1.75 -0.79 3.77
CA LEU A 48 1.99 -2.20 4.12
C LEU A 48 1.08 -3.16 3.35
N GLU A 49 -0.18 -3.27 3.75
CA GLU A 49 -1.21 -4.17 3.24
C GLU A 49 -1.70 -3.81 1.82
N GLN A 50 -1.00 -2.93 1.09
CA GLN A 50 -1.43 -2.49 -0.25
C GLN A 50 -1.45 -3.63 -1.28
N GLN A 51 -0.53 -4.60 -1.20
CA GLN A 51 -0.56 -5.79 -2.06
C GLN A 51 -1.80 -6.65 -1.86
N MET A 52 -2.40 -6.66 -0.66
CA MET A 52 -3.65 -7.39 -0.43
C MET A 52 -4.80 -6.73 -1.20
N THR A 53 -4.78 -5.40 -1.27
CA THR A 53 -5.77 -4.63 -2.05
C THR A 53 -5.53 -4.80 -3.55
N SER A 54 -4.29 -4.76 -4.01
CA SER A 54 -3.92 -5.01 -5.41
C SER A 54 -4.26 -6.43 -5.86
N GLY A 55 -4.07 -7.43 -5.00
CA GLY A 55 -4.39 -8.83 -5.27
C GLY A 55 -5.88 -9.17 -5.20
N THR A 56 -6.76 -8.24 -4.81
CA THR A 56 -8.20 -8.46 -4.66
C THR A 56 -8.96 -7.76 -5.80
N PRO A 57 -9.29 -8.45 -6.91
CA PRO A 57 -9.75 -7.79 -8.14
C PRO A 57 -11.21 -7.31 -8.10
N TYR A 58 -11.97 -7.65 -7.05
CA TYR A 58 -13.39 -7.30 -6.93
C TYR A 58 -13.65 -6.10 -6.01
N ILE A 59 -12.61 -5.46 -5.48
CA ILE A 59 -12.71 -4.23 -4.66
C ILE A 59 -11.88 -3.10 -5.27
N LYS A 60 -12.19 -1.86 -4.88
CA LYS A 60 -11.36 -0.69 -5.23
C LYS A 60 -10.56 -0.21 -4.02
N GLY A 61 -9.27 0.04 -4.21
CA GLY A 61 -8.39 0.65 -3.21
C GLY A 61 -8.36 2.18 -3.30
N LEU A 62 -8.40 2.83 -2.14
CA LEU A 62 -8.10 4.25 -1.95
C LEU A 62 -7.05 4.40 -0.85
N PHE A 63 -6.15 5.36 -1.02
CA PHE A 63 -5.02 5.55 -0.12
C PHE A 63 -4.99 6.99 0.39
N TYR A 64 -4.75 7.15 1.69
CA TYR A 64 -4.59 8.48 2.28
C TYR A 64 -3.37 9.20 1.68
N PRO A 65 -3.39 10.52 1.45
CA PRO A 65 -2.29 11.20 0.77
C PRO A 65 -0.93 11.00 1.47
N ILE A 66 0.04 10.48 0.73
CA ILE A 66 1.35 10.04 1.26
C ILE A 66 2.11 11.18 1.97
N ASN A 67 2.08 12.39 1.41
CA ASN A 67 2.76 13.57 1.96
C ASN A 67 2.04 14.21 3.15
N GLU A 68 0.77 13.88 3.38
CA GLU A 68 0.01 14.41 4.52
C GLU A 68 0.12 13.51 5.74
N ARG A 69 0.38 12.21 5.55
CA ARG A 69 0.29 11.23 6.63
C ARG A 69 1.34 11.44 7.74
N GLN A 70 2.54 11.94 7.41
CA GLN A 70 3.57 12.31 8.39
C GLN A 70 3.14 13.50 9.27
N LYS A 71 2.26 14.38 8.77
CA LYS A 71 1.73 15.54 9.52
C LYS A 71 0.59 15.15 10.47
N GLY A 72 0.31 13.86 10.60
CA GLY A 72 -0.85 13.32 11.31
C GLY A 72 -2.06 13.12 10.40
N ILE A 73 -3.10 12.49 10.96
CA ILE A 73 -4.34 12.23 10.23
C ILE A 73 -5.20 13.49 10.25
N GLN A 74 -5.46 14.03 9.06
CA GLN A 74 -6.28 15.22 8.85
C GLN A 74 -7.72 14.81 8.60
N LYS A 75 -8.64 15.32 9.42
CA LYS A 75 -10.08 15.04 9.30
C LYS A 75 -10.61 15.26 7.88
N ASN A 76 -10.20 16.36 7.24
CA ASN A 76 -10.70 16.73 5.91
C ASN A 76 -10.26 15.73 4.84
N GLU A 77 -9.03 15.20 4.91
CA GLU A 77 -8.54 14.20 3.98
C GLU A 77 -9.26 12.85 4.17
N VAL A 78 -9.52 12.44 5.41
CA VAL A 78 -10.33 11.24 5.68
C VAL A 78 -11.75 11.39 5.15
N VAL A 79 -12.41 12.53 5.41
CA VAL A 79 -13.76 12.81 4.90
C VAL A 79 -13.78 12.82 3.37
N LYS A 80 -12.74 13.35 2.72
CA LYS A 80 -12.61 13.34 1.26
C LYS A 80 -12.53 11.91 0.72
N LEU A 81 -11.72 11.04 1.33
CA LEU A 81 -11.62 9.63 0.94
C LEU A 81 -12.94 8.89 1.12
N ILE A 82 -13.64 9.10 2.24
CA ILE A 82 -14.96 8.49 2.49
C ILE A 82 -15.96 8.93 1.42
N ARG A 83 -15.99 10.22 1.08
CA ARG A 83 -16.88 10.73 0.01
C ARG A 83 -16.52 10.15 -1.36
N GLN A 84 -15.24 10.02 -1.67
CA GLN A 84 -14.78 9.38 -2.90
C GLN A 84 -15.19 7.89 -2.94
N ALA A 85 -15.05 7.17 -1.83
CA ALA A 85 -15.50 5.78 -1.72
C ALA A 85 -17.02 5.65 -1.90
N SER A 86 -17.81 6.52 -1.26
CA SER A 86 -19.25 6.56 -1.45
C SER A 86 -19.63 6.82 -2.90
N GLN A 87 -18.95 7.74 -3.58
CA GLN A 87 -19.23 8.03 -4.99
C GLN A 87 -18.90 6.84 -5.89
N LEU A 88 -17.76 6.17 -5.67
CA LEU A 88 -17.39 4.94 -6.40
C LEU A 88 -18.39 3.80 -6.20
N ILE A 89 -18.95 3.69 -5.00
CA ILE A 89 -20.01 2.71 -4.69
C ILE A 89 -21.31 3.04 -5.44
N LEU A 90 -21.68 4.31 -5.49
CA LEU A 90 -22.91 4.77 -6.15
C LEU A 90 -22.81 4.67 -7.68
N ASP A 91 -21.69 5.09 -8.27
CA ASP A 91 -21.48 5.07 -9.71
C ASP A 91 -21.11 3.67 -10.23
N GLY A 92 -20.53 2.85 -9.35
CA GLY A 92 -19.87 1.61 -9.71
C GLY A 92 -18.49 1.83 -10.33
N PHE A 93 -17.73 0.74 -10.43
CA PHE A 93 -16.44 0.71 -11.12
C PHE A 93 -16.27 -0.63 -11.85
N SER A 94 -15.42 -0.65 -12.87
CA SER A 94 -15.20 -1.85 -13.69
C SER A 94 -14.52 -2.95 -12.88
N LEU A 95 -15.07 -4.16 -12.98
CA LEU A 95 -14.48 -5.39 -12.45
C LEU A 95 -14.02 -6.29 -13.60
N PRO A 96 -12.89 -7.00 -13.47
CA PRO A 96 -11.92 -6.91 -12.37
C PRO A 96 -11.17 -5.57 -12.38
N VAL A 97 -10.87 -5.05 -11.20
CA VAL A 97 -9.99 -3.88 -11.06
C VAL A 97 -8.57 -4.28 -11.44
N ASN A 98 -7.91 -3.46 -12.25
CA ASN A 98 -6.50 -3.67 -12.59
C ASN A 98 -5.65 -3.62 -11.30
N PRO A 99 -4.83 -4.65 -11.02
CA PRO A 99 -3.97 -4.68 -9.83
C PRO A 99 -3.12 -3.43 -9.65
N ARG A 100 -2.65 -2.82 -10.75
CA ARG A 100 -1.84 -1.59 -10.72
C ARG A 100 -2.63 -0.36 -10.27
N ASP A 101 -3.90 -0.28 -10.64
CA ASP A 101 -4.80 0.81 -10.22
C ASP A 101 -5.24 0.69 -8.75
N ASN A 102 -4.91 -0.43 -8.10
CA ASN A 102 -5.18 -0.72 -6.69
C ASN A 102 -3.90 -0.70 -5.82
N LEU A 103 -2.77 -0.23 -6.37
CA LEU A 103 -1.56 0.07 -5.59
C LEU A 103 -1.59 1.51 -5.08
N ALA A 104 -0.93 1.74 -3.95
CA ALA A 104 -0.66 3.10 -3.47
C ALA A 104 0.41 3.77 -4.37
N PRO A 105 0.60 5.10 -4.28
CA PRO A 105 1.53 5.82 -5.17
C PRO A 105 2.96 5.27 -5.19
N ASP A 106 3.47 4.83 -4.04
CA ASP A 106 4.79 4.20 -3.89
C ASP A 106 4.84 2.80 -4.57
N GLY A 107 3.81 1.98 -4.39
CA GLY A 107 3.69 0.70 -5.08
C GLY A 107 3.57 0.85 -6.60
N GLN A 108 2.86 1.88 -7.07
CA GLN A 108 2.80 2.23 -8.51
C GLN A 108 4.18 2.65 -9.03
N LEU A 109 4.90 3.48 -8.29
CA LEU A 109 6.26 3.90 -8.64
C LEU A 109 7.21 2.69 -8.69
N PHE A 110 7.13 1.78 -7.71
CA PHE A 110 7.94 0.57 -7.71
C PHE A 110 7.65 -0.31 -8.93
N ALA A 111 6.37 -0.51 -9.28
CA ALA A 111 5.98 -1.24 -10.48
C ALA A 111 6.54 -0.58 -11.76
N GLU A 112 6.50 0.76 -11.84
CA GLU A 112 7.08 1.52 -12.95
C GLU A 112 8.60 1.38 -13.07
N MET A 113 9.30 1.41 -11.93
CA MET A 113 10.74 1.18 -11.88
C MET A 113 11.07 -0.23 -12.39
N CYS A 114 10.32 -1.23 -11.94
CA CYS A 114 10.48 -2.62 -12.37
C CYS A 114 10.23 -2.84 -13.87
N GLU A 115 9.29 -2.10 -14.47
CA GLU A 115 9.04 -2.16 -15.91
C GLU A 115 10.18 -1.55 -16.73
N LYS A 116 10.81 -0.49 -16.21
CA LYS A 116 11.94 0.20 -16.86
C LYS A 116 13.26 -0.55 -16.69
N ASP A 117 13.49 -1.14 -15.52
CA ASP A 117 14.72 -1.84 -15.18
C ASP A 117 14.43 -3.23 -14.60
N LYS A 118 14.45 -4.22 -15.51
CA LYS A 118 14.20 -5.62 -15.16
C LYS A 118 15.34 -6.23 -14.34
N GLU A 119 16.57 -5.73 -14.50
CA GLU A 119 17.72 -6.22 -13.75
C GLU A 119 17.62 -5.78 -12.29
N PHE A 120 17.36 -4.49 -12.05
CA PHE A 120 17.05 -3.96 -10.73
C PHE A 120 15.87 -4.71 -10.10
N CYS A 121 14.77 -4.88 -10.84
CA CYS A 121 13.59 -5.56 -10.32
C CYS A 121 13.93 -7.00 -9.88
N SER A 122 14.63 -7.75 -10.73
CA SER A 122 15.08 -9.10 -10.41
C SER A 122 16.00 -9.12 -9.18
N MET A 123 16.87 -8.13 -9.06
CA MET A 123 17.86 -7.99 -8.00
C MET A 123 17.23 -7.71 -6.62
N VAL A 124 16.14 -6.93 -6.57
CA VAL A 124 15.46 -6.58 -5.31
C VAL A 124 14.29 -7.49 -4.94
N THR A 125 13.77 -8.29 -5.89
CA THR A 125 12.63 -9.20 -5.65
C THR A 125 13.02 -10.68 -5.57
N ASN A 126 14.16 -11.10 -6.14
CA ASN A 126 14.57 -12.49 -6.07
C ASN A 126 14.99 -12.90 -4.65
N ARG A 127 14.35 -13.94 -4.15
CA ARG A 127 14.74 -14.59 -2.90
C ARG A 127 15.88 -15.58 -3.18
N ILE A 128 17.00 -15.41 -2.50
CA ILE A 128 18.14 -16.34 -2.59
C ILE A 128 17.94 -17.40 -1.50
N SER A 129 17.79 -18.66 -1.89
CA SER A 129 17.49 -19.79 -0.98
C SER A 129 18.50 -19.96 0.18
N SER A 130 19.70 -19.41 0.06
CA SER A 130 20.77 -19.49 1.06
C SER A 130 20.74 -18.39 2.12
N LYS A 131 19.84 -17.39 2.03
CA LYS A 131 19.71 -16.34 3.05
C LYS A 131 18.54 -16.63 3.98
N TYR A 132 18.80 -16.55 5.29
CA TYR A 132 17.75 -16.56 6.31
C TYR A 132 16.94 -15.27 6.17
N TYR A 133 15.69 -15.41 5.77
CA TYR A 133 14.73 -14.31 5.76
C TYR A 133 13.91 -14.42 7.05
N PRO A 134 14.16 -13.62 8.10
CA PRO A 134 13.09 -13.40 9.08
C PRO A 134 11.87 -12.94 8.28
N CYS A 135 10.67 -13.41 8.65
CA CYS A 135 9.41 -13.05 7.99
C CYS A 135 9.47 -11.56 7.57
N LEU A 136 9.58 -11.33 6.26
CA LEU A 136 10.12 -10.09 5.67
C LEU A 136 9.56 -8.82 6.35
N ASP A 137 10.44 -8.06 6.98
CA ASP A 137 10.15 -6.70 7.46
C ASP A 137 10.22 -5.64 6.35
N ILE A 138 10.54 -6.05 5.11
CA ILE A 138 10.76 -5.19 3.96
C ILE A 138 9.54 -5.18 3.05
N TRP A 139 8.97 -4.00 2.86
CA TRP A 139 7.85 -3.70 2.00
C TRP A 139 8.30 -2.83 0.82
N VAL A 140 7.44 -2.69 -0.20
CA VAL A 140 7.78 -1.91 -1.41
C VAL A 140 8.12 -0.46 -1.08
N GLU A 141 7.49 0.09 -0.04
CA GLU A 141 7.72 1.44 0.45
C GLU A 141 9.12 1.58 1.03
N ASP A 142 9.67 0.53 1.63
CA ASP A 142 11.02 0.55 2.20
C ASP A 142 12.08 0.68 1.09
N PHE A 143 11.84 0.09 -0.09
CA PHE A 143 12.68 0.27 -1.27
C PHE A 143 12.57 1.69 -1.84
N VAL A 144 11.35 2.19 -2.01
CA VAL A 144 11.09 3.52 -2.57
C VAL A 144 11.67 4.63 -1.70
N HIS A 145 11.62 4.46 -0.38
CA HIS A 145 12.12 5.42 0.60
C HIS A 145 13.56 5.12 1.09
N GLU A 146 14.26 4.18 0.45
CA GLU A 146 15.64 3.79 0.78
C GLU A 146 15.87 3.43 2.27
N HIS A 147 14.84 2.90 2.93
CA HIS A 147 14.90 2.48 4.32
C HIS A 147 15.51 1.08 4.42
N HIS A 148 16.55 0.94 5.26
CA HIS A 148 17.39 -0.28 5.31
C HIS A 148 17.95 -0.63 3.92
N GLN A 149 18.65 0.34 3.32
CA GLN A 149 19.32 0.28 2.01
C GLN A 149 19.58 -1.14 1.49
N TRP A 150 19.04 -1.44 0.32
CA TRP A 150 19.39 -2.63 -0.43
C TRP A 150 20.91 -2.64 -0.71
N GLN A 151 21.59 -3.75 -0.41
CA GLN A 151 23.01 -3.95 -0.72
C GLN A 151 23.21 -5.21 -1.57
N LEU A 152 24.27 -5.22 -2.38
CA LEU A 152 24.61 -6.36 -3.24
C LEU A 152 24.95 -7.57 -2.36
N GLY A 153 24.11 -8.61 -2.43
CA GLY A 153 24.16 -9.76 -1.53
C GLY A 153 22.99 -9.83 -0.56
N GLY A 154 22.20 -8.78 -0.36
CA GLY A 154 21.01 -8.69 0.51
C GLY A 154 21.20 -7.67 1.64
N LEU A 155 20.30 -7.66 2.63
CA LEU A 155 20.64 -7.15 3.98
C LEU A 155 21.71 -8.02 4.63
#